data_AF-A0A4Q4CMM5-F1
#
_entry.id   AF-A0A4Q4CMM5-F1
#
_cell.length_a   1.000
_cell.length_b   1.000
_cell.length_c   1.000
_cell.angle_alpha   90.00
_cell.angle_beta   90.00
_cell.angle_gamma   90.00
#
_symmetry.space_group_name_H-M   'P 1'
#
loop_
_entity.id
_entity.type
_entity.pdbx_description
1 polymer ?
#
loop_
_entity_poly.entity_id
_entity_poly.type
_entity_poly.pdbx_seq_one_letter_code
_entity_poly.pdbx_strand_id
1 'polypeptide(L)'
;MAFSEDFAGPGLDRTTWLPAYLPAWSSTAASAATYAVENGRLVLRIPPEQGLWCAGDHEPPLRVSGIQSGAWSGPAGSTRGQQRYREGLVVREEQE
;
A
#
# COMPACT_ATOMS: atom_id res chain seq x y z
N MET A 1 -17.89 16.92 10.51
CA MET A 1 -16.50 17.12 10.94
C MET A 1 -15.63 16.35 9.96
N ALA A 2 -14.53 16.93 9.46
CA ALA A 2 -13.59 16.20 8.62
C ALA A 2 -12.79 15.18 9.47
N PHE A 3 -12.32 14.10 8.86
CA PHE A 3 -11.42 13.13 9.49
C PHE A 3 -10.07 13.79 9.84
N SER A 4 -9.47 13.43 10.99
CA SER A 4 -8.17 13.91 11.46
C SER A 4 -7.39 12.76 12.10
N GLU A 5 -6.08 12.71 11.85
CA GLU A 5 -5.15 11.72 12.40
C GLU A 5 -3.87 12.43 12.82
N ASP A 6 -3.46 12.21 14.06
CA ASP A 6 -2.28 12.85 14.68
C ASP A 6 -1.14 11.85 14.92
N PHE A 7 -1.36 10.55 14.66
CA PHE A 7 -0.39 9.46 14.87
C PHE A 7 0.20 9.46 16.29
N ALA A 8 -0.60 9.84 17.29
CA ALA A 8 -0.21 9.92 18.69
C ALA A 8 -0.32 8.59 19.45
N GLY A 9 -0.93 7.58 18.83
CA GLY A 9 -1.05 6.23 19.39
C GLY A 9 0.26 5.44 19.39
N PRO A 10 0.28 4.26 20.03
CA PRO A 10 1.47 3.39 20.10
C PRO A 10 1.80 2.69 18.76
N GLY A 11 1.00 2.90 17.72
CA GLY A 11 1.13 2.26 16.42
C GLY A 11 0.16 2.86 15.41
N LEU A 12 0.22 2.36 14.17
CA LEU A 12 -0.69 2.78 13.11
C LEU A 12 -2.08 2.21 13.37
N ASP A 13 -3.12 3.07 13.34
CA ASP A 13 -4.50 2.61 13.41
C ASP A 13 -4.86 1.81 12.16
N ARG A 14 -4.96 0.49 12.32
CA ARG A 14 -5.27 -0.46 11.24
C ARG A 14 -6.75 -0.50 10.85
N THR A 15 -7.63 0.15 11.63
CA THR A 15 -9.04 0.31 11.25
C THR A 15 -9.23 1.42 10.22
N THR A 16 -8.29 2.38 10.19
CA THR A 16 -8.28 3.48 9.22
C THR A 16 -7.27 3.24 8.11
N TRP A 17 -6.07 2.74 8.43
CA TRP A 17 -4.93 2.72 7.52
C TRP A 17 -4.47 1.30 7.17
N LEU A 18 -4.33 1.05 5.87
CA LEU A 18 -3.62 -0.09 5.31
C LEU A 18 -2.19 0.33 4.94
N PRO A 19 -1.14 -0.17 5.60
CA PRO A 19 0.26 0.15 5.29
C PRO A 19 0.80 -0.74 4.18
N ALA A 20 0.12 -0.72 3.04
CA ALA A 20 0.53 -1.39 1.82
C ALA A 20 0.20 -0.48 0.63
N TYR A 21 1.08 -0.45 -0.37
CA TYR A 21 0.86 0.34 -1.57
C TYR A 21 0.21 -0.50 -2.68
N LEU A 22 -1.02 -0.14 -3.05
CA LEU A 22 -1.84 -0.76 -4.09
C LEU A 22 -1.70 -2.30 -4.12
N PRO A 23 -1.98 -2.99 -3.00
CA PRO A 23 -1.73 -4.42 -2.86
C PRO A 23 -2.50 -5.28 -3.87
N ALA A 24 -3.62 -4.76 -4.41
CA ALA A 24 -4.39 -5.41 -5.46
C ALA A 24 -3.55 -5.80 -6.70
N TRP A 25 -2.51 -5.03 -7.04
CA TRP A 25 -1.63 -5.35 -8.19
C TRP A 25 -0.41 -6.20 -7.81
N SER A 26 -0.23 -6.49 -6.52
CA SER A 26 0.90 -7.23 -5.94
C SER A 26 0.39 -8.19 -4.86
N SER A 27 0.75 -7.96 -3.60
CA SER A 27 0.12 -8.52 -2.41
C SER A 27 0.35 -7.57 -1.25
N THR A 28 -0.48 -7.65 -0.20
CA THR A 28 -0.31 -6.86 1.03
C THR A 28 1.07 -7.07 1.65
N ALA A 29 1.58 -8.31 1.61
CA ALA A 29 2.90 -8.62 2.13
C ALA A 29 4.03 -8.04 1.28
N ALA A 30 3.95 -8.14 -0.05
CA ALA A 30 5.02 -7.69 -0.94
C ALA A 30 5.05 -6.16 -1.12
N SER A 31 3.91 -5.48 -0.91
CA SER A 31 3.81 -4.02 -0.97
C SER A 31 3.74 -3.35 0.41
N ALA A 32 4.04 -4.08 1.48
CA ALA A 32 4.05 -3.58 2.83
C ALA A 32 5.00 -2.37 2.96
N ALA A 33 4.53 -1.32 3.62
CA ALA A 33 5.35 -0.17 3.94
C ALA A 33 6.36 -0.51 5.03
N THR A 34 7.57 0.03 4.91
CA THR A 34 8.49 0.16 6.04
C THR A 34 8.15 1.45 6.79
N TYR A 35 7.61 1.33 8.00
CA TYR A 35 7.17 2.49 8.76
C TYR A 35 7.37 2.34 10.27
N ALA A 36 7.35 3.48 10.97
CA ALA A 36 7.22 3.57 12.42
C ALA A 36 6.19 4.65 12.77
N VAL A 37 5.49 4.48 13.89
CA VAL A 37 4.71 5.55 14.52
C VAL A 37 5.39 5.89 15.83
N GLU A 38 5.97 7.07 15.91
CA GLU A 38 6.76 7.51 17.06
C GLU A 38 6.69 9.02 17.23
N ASN A 39 6.68 9.49 18.49
CA ASN A 39 6.71 10.91 18.83
C ASN A 39 5.60 11.74 18.14
N GLY A 40 4.39 11.17 17.99
CA GLY A 40 3.24 11.84 17.36
C GLY A 40 3.39 12.00 15.85
N ARG A 41 4.07 11.06 15.17
CA ARG A 41 4.36 11.14 13.74
C ARG A 41 4.36 9.75 13.11
N LEU A 42 3.89 9.67 11.87
CA LEU A 42 4.19 8.56 10.97
C LEU A 42 5.52 8.83 10.26
N VAL A 43 6.45 7.88 10.37
CA VAL A 43 7.73 7.89 9.66
C VAL A 43 7.71 6.78 8.61
N LEU A 44 7.70 7.15 7.33
CA LEU A 44 7.83 6.22 6.20
C LEU A 44 9.28 6.17 5.73
N ARG A 45 9.80 4.98 5.45
CA ARG A 45 11.19 4.77 5.01
C ARG A 45 11.22 3.89 3.77
N ILE A 46 12.22 4.11 2.92
CA ILE A 46 12.54 3.23 1.80
C ILE A 46 13.99 2.79 1.98
N PRO A 47 14.26 1.76 2.79
CA PRO A 47 15.61 1.27 2.95
C PRO A 47 16.07 0.50 1.69
N PRO A 48 17.38 0.43 1.42
CA PRO A 48 17.89 -0.19 0.18
C PRO A 48 17.46 -1.65 -0.04
N GLU A 49 17.30 -2.40 1.04
CA GLU A 49 16.84 -3.79 1.07
C GLU A 49 15.34 -3.97 0.80
N GLN A 50 14.55 -2.88 0.83
CA GLN A 50 13.13 -2.96 0.48
C GLN A 50 12.98 -3.39 -0.98
N GLY A 51 12.15 -4.39 -1.20
CA GLY A 51 11.85 -4.92 -2.52
C GLY A 51 11.19 -3.90 -3.44
N LEU A 52 11.20 -4.20 -4.74
CA LEU A 52 10.47 -3.43 -5.75
C LEU A 52 8.98 -3.80 -5.68
N TRP A 53 8.12 -2.79 -5.71
CA TRP A 53 6.68 -2.99 -5.94
C TRP A 53 6.45 -3.48 -7.36
N CYS A 54 5.62 -4.52 -7.52
CA CYS A 54 5.35 -5.17 -8.81
C CYS A 54 6.65 -5.49 -9.58
N ALA A 55 7.63 -6.08 -8.91
CA ALA A 55 8.93 -6.42 -9.49
C ALA A 55 8.80 -7.17 -10.84
N GLY A 56 9.49 -6.66 -11.86
CA GLY A 56 9.46 -7.20 -13.22
C GLY A 56 8.20 -6.86 -14.04
N ASP A 57 7.30 -6.03 -13.51
CA ASP A 57 6.05 -5.67 -14.18
C ASP A 57 5.79 -4.15 -14.23
N HIS A 58 6.03 -3.43 -13.13
CA HIS A 58 5.92 -1.97 -13.10
C HIS A 58 7.20 -1.33 -13.63
N GLU A 59 7.06 -0.49 -14.66
CA GLU A 59 8.16 0.24 -15.28
C GLU A 59 7.91 1.76 -15.22
N PRO A 60 8.88 2.57 -14.75
CA PRO A 60 10.20 2.16 -14.23
C PRO A 60 10.09 1.43 -12.87
N PRO A 61 11.14 0.71 -12.42
CA PRO A 61 11.13 0.02 -11.13
C PRO A 61 10.84 0.96 -9.97
N LEU A 62 9.92 0.59 -9.08
CA LEU A 62 9.48 1.44 -7.97
C LEU A 62 9.75 0.78 -6.60
N ARG A 63 10.41 1.50 -5.69
CA ARG A 63 10.36 1.22 -4.25
C ARG A 63 9.48 2.26 -3.57
N VAL A 64 8.58 1.82 -2.71
CA VAL A 64 7.58 2.70 -2.10
C VAL A 64 7.13 2.16 -0.75
N SER A 65 7.09 3.05 0.24
CA SER A 65 6.40 2.82 1.51
C SER A 65 5.24 3.78 1.58
N GLY A 66 4.02 3.26 1.46
CA GLY A 66 2.78 4.04 1.45
C GLY A 66 1.72 3.42 2.33
N ILE A 67 0.83 4.27 2.84
CA ILE A 67 -0.39 3.85 3.54
C ILE A 67 -1.62 4.33 2.76
N GLN A 68 -2.72 3.60 2.88
CA GLN A 68 -3.99 3.92 2.23
C GLN A 68 -5.11 3.95 3.26
N SER A 69 -5.96 4.99 3.21
CA SER A 69 -7.22 5.05 3.98
C SER A 69 -8.38 4.31 3.31
N GLY A 70 -8.10 3.64 2.19
CA GLY A 70 -9.03 2.79 1.46
C GLY A 70 -8.31 2.04 0.36
N ALA A 71 -8.57 0.74 0.25
CA ALA A 71 -8.04 -0.12 -0.79
C ALA A 71 -9.13 -1.12 -1.15
N TRP A 72 -9.60 -1.07 -2.40
CA TRP A 72 -10.65 -1.97 -2.88
C TRP A 72 -10.24 -2.57 -4.21
N SER A 73 -10.62 -3.83 -4.41
CA SER A 73 -10.56 -4.48 -5.72
C SER A 73 -11.74 -5.43 -5.93
N GLY A 74 -11.94 -5.87 -7.17
CA GLY A 74 -12.70 -7.09 -7.43
C GLY A 74 -11.86 -8.34 -7.10
N PRO A 75 -12.41 -9.54 -7.37
CA PRO A 75 -11.71 -10.80 -7.14
C PRO A 75 -10.39 -10.89 -7.89
N ALA A 76 -9.46 -11.71 -7.38
CA ALA A 76 -8.22 -12.03 -8.07
C ALA A 76 -8.47 -12.55 -9.50
N GLY A 77 -7.63 -12.14 -10.45
CA GLY A 77 -7.80 -12.38 -11.89
C GLY A 77 -8.74 -11.40 -12.60
N SER A 78 -9.52 -10.60 -11.88
CA SER A 78 -10.33 -9.53 -12.48
C SER A 78 -9.49 -8.31 -12.87
N THR A 79 -10.06 -7.39 -13.64
CA THR A 79 -9.42 -6.12 -14.02
C THR A 79 -9.86 -4.93 -13.16
N ARG A 80 -10.59 -5.20 -12.07
CA ARG A 80 -11.23 -4.18 -11.22
C ARG A 80 -10.32 -3.87 -10.04
N GLY A 81 -9.57 -2.77 -10.12
CA GLY A 81 -8.76 -2.28 -9.01
C GLY A 81 -8.47 -0.80 -9.16
N GLN A 82 -8.02 -0.18 -8.08
CA GLN A 82 -7.72 1.25 -8.03
C GLN A 82 -6.41 1.57 -8.77
N GLN A 83 -6.33 2.78 -9.35
CA GLN A 83 -5.08 3.36 -9.86
C GLN A 83 -4.26 2.41 -10.77
N ARG A 84 -4.91 1.84 -11.80
CA ARG A 84 -4.24 1.01 -12.82
C ARG A 84 -3.09 1.77 -13.47
N TYR A 85 -1.90 1.15 -13.55
CA TYR A 85 -0.70 1.78 -14.12
C TYR A 85 -0.35 1.32 -15.54
N ARG A 86 -0.96 0.24 -16.03
CA ARG A 86 -0.81 -0.23 -17.42
C ARG A 86 -2.05 -0.98 -17.88
N GLU A 87 -2.17 -1.16 -19.20
CA GLU A 87 -3.21 -2.02 -19.77
C GLU A 87 -2.98 -3.49 -19.43
N GLY A 88 -4.07 -4.27 -19.37
CA GLY A 88 -4.02 -5.70 -19.09
C GLY A 88 -3.66 -6.09 -17.65
N LEU A 89 -3.71 -5.14 -16.69
CA LEU A 89 -3.54 -5.49 -15.28
C LEU A 89 -4.69 -6.37 -14.78
N VAL A 90 -4.31 -7.40 -14.05
CA VAL A 90 -5.23 -8.26 -13.31
C VAL A 90 -4.92 -8.19 -11.82
N VAL A 91 -5.96 -8.21 -11.00
CA VAL A 91 -5.86 -8.23 -9.55
C VAL A 91 -5.11 -9.49 -9.15
N ARG A 92 -4.07 -9.36 -8.34
CA ARG A 92 -3.26 -10.45 -7.80
C ARG A 92 -3.69 -10.87 -6.40
N GLU A 93 -4.20 -9.93 -5.61
CA GLU A 93 -4.74 -10.17 -4.27
C GLU A 93 -6.00 -9.32 -4.06
N GLU A 94 -7.13 -9.95 -3.75
CA GLU A 94 -8.39 -9.23 -3.51
C GLU A 94 -8.31 -8.33 -2.27
N GLN A 95 -8.90 -7.14 -2.33
CA GLN A 95 -8.95 -6.13 -1.26
C GLN A 95 -10.39 -5.70 -0.99
N GLU A 96 -10.74 -5.50 0.27
CA GLU A 96 -12.08 -5.13 0.76
C GLU A 96 -12.23 -3.63 1.08
#